data_AF-A0AAU9QWS8-F1
#
_entry.id   AF-A0AAU9QWS8-F1
#
_cell.length_a   1.000
_cell.length_b   1.000
_cell.length_c   1.000
_cell.angle_alpha   90.00
_cell.angle_beta   90.00
_cell.angle_gamma   90.00
#
_symmetry.space_group_name_H-M   'P 1'
#
loop_
_entity.id
_entity.type
_entity.pdbx_description
1 polymer ?
#
loop_
_entity_poly.entity_id
_entity_poly.type
_entity_poly.pdbx_seq_one_letter_code
_entity_poly.pdbx_strand_id
1 'polypeptide(L)'
;MPVDFLTEEQKQNYGCYAAEPNDVQLARYFHLDERDLAFIQQRRGKHNRLGIALQLTTVRFLGTFVTDLEPIYPSVKQFVAKQIGIRHPQVLMRYAQRPTTHREHTFLIKEHYGYRDFGRFPWSFRLKRQLFARAWLSNERPGLMFDFATAWLLQNKVLLPGATTLVRLISEVRERAQKRL
;
A
#
# COMPACT_ATOMS: atom_id res chain seq x y z
N MET A 1 25.12 -4.05 -13.02
CA MET A 1 23.84 -4.56 -12.48
C MET A 1 23.73 -4.05 -11.05
N PRO A 2 22.61 -3.41 -10.64
CA PRO A 2 22.41 -3.09 -9.23
C PRO A 2 22.50 -4.38 -8.41
N VAL A 3 23.27 -4.38 -7.31
CA VAL A 3 23.35 -5.53 -6.41
C VAL A 3 21.97 -5.69 -5.80
N ASP A 4 21.31 -6.80 -6.10
CA ASP A 4 20.02 -7.11 -5.50
C ASP A 4 20.25 -7.46 -4.04
N PHE A 5 19.79 -6.58 -3.16
CA PHE A 5 20.03 -6.69 -1.72
C PHE A 5 18.80 -7.22 -0.97
N LEU A 6 17.70 -7.49 -1.67
CA LEU A 6 16.53 -8.13 -1.11
C LEU A 6 16.55 -9.62 -1.40
N THR A 7 16.13 -10.43 -0.43
CA THR A 7 15.83 -11.84 -0.67
C THR A 7 14.57 -11.98 -1.52
N GLU A 8 14.40 -13.13 -2.19
CA GLU A 8 13.16 -13.42 -2.93
C GLU A 8 11.93 -13.37 -2.02
N GLU A 9 12.05 -13.84 -0.79
CA GLU A 9 11.00 -13.76 0.23
C GLU A 9 10.62 -12.30 0.55
N GLN A 10 11.61 -11.42 0.74
CA GLN A 10 11.36 -10.00 0.98
C GLN A 10 10.62 -9.34 -0.21
N LYS A 11 10.96 -9.72 -1.44
CA LYS A 11 10.27 -9.21 -2.63
C LYS A 11 8.83 -9.72 -2.72
N GLN A 12 8.59 -10.99 -2.41
CA GLN A 12 7.26 -11.59 -2.41
C GLN A 12 6.34 -10.99 -1.34
N ASN A 13 6.90 -10.70 -0.17
CA ASN A 13 6.17 -10.13 0.96
C ASN A 13 5.91 -8.62 0.81
N TYR A 14 6.69 -7.92 -0.02
CA TYR A 14 6.56 -6.48 -0.17
C TYR A 14 5.24 -6.07 -0.87
N GLY A 15 4.44 -5.24 -0.19
CA GLY A 15 3.13 -4.81 -0.68
C GLY A 15 2.08 -5.92 -0.72
N CYS A 16 2.33 -7.04 -0.04
CA CYS A 16 1.47 -8.21 0.02
C CYS A 16 1.15 -8.56 1.49
N TYR A 17 0.11 -9.36 1.69
CA TYR A 17 -0.15 -9.96 2.99
C TYR A 17 0.84 -11.11 3.24
N ALA A 18 1.96 -10.82 3.90
CA ALA A 18 2.96 -11.83 4.26
C ALA A 18 2.47 -12.81 5.34
N ALA A 19 1.55 -12.35 6.19
CA ALA A 19 0.90 -13.15 7.23
C ALA A 19 -0.49 -12.57 7.53
N GLU A 20 -1.31 -13.35 8.22
CA GLU A 20 -2.61 -12.90 8.71
C GLU A 20 -2.44 -11.75 9.72
N PRO A 21 -3.13 -10.60 9.54
CA PRO A 21 -3.05 -9.50 10.49
C PRO A 21 -3.56 -9.91 11.87
N ASN A 22 -2.77 -9.63 12.91
CA ASN A 22 -3.19 -9.86 14.30
C ASN A 22 -4.21 -8.81 14.78
N ASP A 23 -4.80 -9.01 15.95
CA ASP A 23 -5.84 -8.13 16.51
C ASP A 23 -5.40 -6.66 16.64
N VAL A 24 -4.14 -6.42 16.98
CA VAL A 24 -3.57 -5.07 17.09
C VAL A 24 -3.51 -4.40 15.70
N GLN A 25 -3.09 -5.15 14.68
CA GLN A 25 -3.07 -4.67 13.30
C GLN A 25 -4.49 -4.45 12.76
N LEU A 26 -5.44 -5.35 13.06
CA LEU A 26 -6.85 -5.22 12.70
C LEU A 26 -7.45 -3.94 13.30
N ALA A 27 -7.30 -3.73 14.61
CA ALA A 27 -7.79 -2.55 15.29
C ALA A 27 -7.15 -1.26 14.75
N ARG A 28 -5.86 -1.29 14.36
CA ARG A 28 -5.13 -0.10 13.92
C ARG A 28 -5.40 0.29 12.47
N TYR A 29 -5.42 -0.67 11.54
CA TYR A 29 -5.44 -0.39 10.11
C TYR A 29 -6.76 -0.71 9.42
N PHE A 30 -7.57 -1.60 10.02
CA PHE A 30 -8.81 -2.09 9.44
C PHE A 30 -10.05 -1.54 10.14
N HIS A 31 -9.88 -0.75 11.19
CA HIS A 31 -10.98 0.01 11.79
C HIS A 31 -11.45 1.11 10.83
N LEU A 32 -12.77 1.23 10.71
CA LEU A 32 -13.46 2.22 9.90
C LEU A 32 -14.08 3.25 10.82
N ASP A 33 -13.60 4.48 10.73
CA ASP A 33 -14.17 5.61 11.47
C ASP A 33 -15.46 6.13 10.80
N GLU A 34 -16.09 7.15 11.40
CA GLU A 34 -17.33 7.72 10.87
C GLU A 34 -17.16 8.30 9.45
N ARG A 35 -16.00 8.88 9.14
CA ARG A 35 -15.69 9.41 7.81
C ARG A 35 -15.61 8.28 6.80
N ASP A 36 -14.99 7.17 7.17
CA ASP A 36 -14.88 5.98 6.33
C ASP A 36 -16.26 5.39 6.05
N LEU A 37 -17.07 5.24 7.10
CA LEU A 37 -18.43 4.71 6.99
C LEU A 37 -19.29 5.60 6.07
N ALA A 38 -19.22 6.93 6.21
CA ALA A 38 -19.92 7.86 5.34
C ALA A 38 -19.47 7.73 3.88
N PHE A 39 -18.16 7.64 3.62
CA PHE A 39 -17.61 7.42 2.28
C PHE A 39 -18.07 6.08 1.67
N ILE A 40 -18.03 5.00 2.44
CA ILE A 40 -18.44 3.66 2.01
C ILE A 40 -19.94 3.63 1.69
N GLN A 41 -20.79 4.26 2.51
CA GLN A 41 -22.25 4.25 2.36
C GLN A 41 -22.73 4.86 1.04
N GLN A 42 -21.94 5.75 0.43
CA GLN A 42 -22.23 6.33 -0.90
C GLN A 42 -22.25 5.27 -2.01
N ARG A 43 -21.63 4.09 -1.80
CA ARG A 43 -21.62 3.02 -2.80
C ARG A 43 -22.95 2.26 -2.78
N ARG A 44 -23.47 1.96 -3.97
CA ARG A 44 -24.68 1.14 -4.14
C ARG A 44 -24.32 -0.36 -4.07
N GLY A 45 -25.08 -1.11 -3.27
CA GLY A 45 -24.94 -2.56 -3.14
C GLY A 45 -23.89 -3.01 -2.11
N LYS A 46 -24.21 -4.08 -1.38
CA LYS A 46 -23.36 -4.64 -0.31
C LYS A 46 -21.98 -5.09 -0.80
N HIS A 47 -21.89 -5.64 -2.01
CA HIS A 47 -20.62 -6.08 -2.62
C HIS A 47 -19.67 -4.91 -2.89
N ASN A 48 -20.18 -3.78 -3.39
CA ASN A 48 -19.36 -2.59 -3.63
C ASN A 48 -18.95 -1.91 -2.34
N ARG A 49 -19.84 -1.85 -1.33
CA ARG A 49 -19.52 -1.33 0.00
C ARG A 49 -18.41 -2.14 0.66
N LEU A 50 -18.51 -3.47 0.64
CA LEU A 50 -17.47 -4.34 1.19
C LEU A 50 -16.17 -4.25 0.38
N GLY A 51 -16.26 -4.27 -0.96
CA GLY A 51 -15.09 -4.19 -1.82
C GLY A 51 -14.30 -2.90 -1.67
N ILE A 52 -14.98 -1.74 -1.62
CA ILE A 52 -14.28 -0.45 -1.41
C ILE A 52 -13.70 -0.34 0.00
N ALA A 53 -14.40 -0.87 1.02
CA ALA A 53 -13.91 -0.90 2.39
C ALA A 53 -12.64 -1.75 2.53
N LEU A 54 -12.60 -2.91 1.85
CA LEU A 54 -11.42 -3.77 1.81
C LEU A 54 -10.26 -3.12 1.04
N GLN A 55 -10.52 -2.44 -0.08
CA GLN A 55 -9.49 -1.69 -0.79
C GLN A 55 -8.90 -0.57 0.08
N LEU A 56 -9.75 0.18 0.79
CA LEU A 56 -9.34 1.27 1.69
C LEU A 56 -8.47 0.76 2.83
N THR A 57 -8.91 -0.29 3.53
CA THR A 57 -8.18 -0.85 4.66
C THR A 57 -6.90 -1.57 4.22
N THR A 58 -6.92 -2.23 3.06
CA THR A 58 -5.73 -2.86 2.48
C THR A 58 -4.67 -1.83 2.09
N VAL A 59 -5.03 -0.72 1.44
CA VAL A 59 -4.03 0.31 1.09
C VAL A 59 -3.47 1.02 2.33
N ARG A 60 -4.22 1.09 3.44
CA ARG A 60 -3.70 1.56 4.74
C ARG A 60 -2.67 0.61 5.34
N PHE A 61 -2.92 -0.69 5.24
CA PHE A 61 -2.07 -1.72 5.82
C PHE A 61 -0.82 -1.99 4.97
N LEU A 62 -1.00 -2.19 3.66
CA LEU A 62 0.06 -2.60 2.74
C LEU A 62 0.73 -1.43 2.01
N GLY A 63 0.10 -0.25 1.95
CA GLY A 63 0.60 0.89 1.18
C GLY A 63 0.39 0.79 -0.34
N THR A 64 -0.32 -0.22 -0.81
CA THR A 64 -0.67 -0.40 -2.23
C THR A 64 -2.05 -1.02 -2.37
N PHE A 65 -2.66 -0.85 -3.54
CA PHE A 65 -3.94 -1.49 -3.88
C PHE A 65 -3.69 -2.89 -4.43
N VAL A 66 -4.56 -3.82 -4.05
CA VAL A 66 -4.55 -5.19 -4.58
C VAL A 66 -5.58 -5.31 -5.69
N THR A 67 -5.20 -5.93 -6.82
CA THR A 67 -6.12 -6.14 -7.95
C THR A 67 -7.18 -7.18 -7.60
N ASP A 68 -6.77 -8.22 -6.88
CA ASP A 68 -7.65 -9.29 -6.42
C ASP A 68 -7.82 -9.23 -4.90
N LEU A 69 -9.08 -9.39 -4.46
CA LEU A 69 -9.45 -9.44 -3.05
C LEU A 69 -9.60 -10.87 -2.52
N GLU A 70 -9.49 -11.89 -3.38
CA GLU A 70 -9.53 -13.29 -2.99
C GLU A 70 -8.44 -13.64 -1.96
N PRO A 71 -7.15 -13.24 -2.14
CA PRO A 71 -6.08 -13.56 -1.20
C PRO A 71 -6.21 -12.91 0.18
N ILE A 72 -7.13 -11.95 0.37
CA ILE A 72 -7.34 -11.32 1.67
C ILE A 72 -7.88 -12.36 2.66
N TYR A 73 -7.25 -12.42 3.84
CA TYR A 73 -7.61 -13.36 4.90
C TYR A 73 -9.08 -13.24 5.33
N PRO A 74 -9.75 -14.36 5.67
CA PRO A 74 -11.12 -14.35 6.15
C PRO A 74 -11.34 -13.47 7.38
N SER A 75 -10.39 -13.42 8.31
CA SER A 75 -10.44 -12.54 9.50
C SER A 75 -10.60 -11.06 9.11
N VAL A 76 -9.79 -10.58 8.17
CA VAL A 76 -9.87 -9.22 7.62
C VAL A 76 -11.23 -8.98 6.97
N LYS A 77 -11.69 -9.92 6.12
CA LYS A 77 -12.99 -9.82 5.44
C LYS A 77 -14.14 -9.73 6.45
N GLN A 78 -14.11 -10.55 7.51
CA GLN A 78 -15.12 -10.56 8.56
C GLN A 78 -15.06 -9.31 9.44
N PHE A 79 -13.87 -8.89 9.85
CA PHE A 79 -13.66 -7.71 10.68
C PHE A 79 -14.21 -6.44 10.00
N VAL A 80 -13.90 -6.25 8.71
CA VAL A 80 -14.41 -5.12 7.92
C VAL A 80 -15.91 -5.24 7.67
N ALA A 81 -16.41 -6.43 7.30
CA ALA A 81 -17.83 -6.65 7.03
C ALA A 81 -18.72 -6.37 8.26
N LYS A 82 -18.27 -6.73 9.46
CA LYS A 82 -18.99 -6.50 10.72
C LYS A 82 -19.23 -5.00 10.96
N GLN A 83 -18.23 -4.16 10.70
CA GLN A 83 -18.31 -2.70 10.91
C GLN A 83 -19.33 -2.01 10.00
N ILE A 84 -19.62 -2.59 8.82
CA ILE A 84 -20.60 -2.06 7.86
C ILE A 84 -21.91 -2.86 7.83
N GLY A 85 -22.16 -3.71 8.83
CA GLY A 85 -23.41 -4.45 8.99
C GLY A 85 -23.65 -5.56 7.95
N ILE A 86 -22.58 -6.12 7.36
CA ILE A 86 -22.67 -7.22 6.40
C ILE A 86 -22.37 -8.54 7.11
N ARG A 87 -23.40 -9.40 7.24
CA ARG A 87 -23.29 -10.72 7.90
C ARG A 87 -22.47 -11.75 7.10
N HIS A 88 -22.55 -11.68 5.77
CA HIS A 88 -21.97 -12.69 4.87
C HIS A 88 -20.97 -12.05 3.90
N PRO A 89 -19.66 -12.12 4.19
CA PRO A 89 -18.61 -11.58 3.31
C PRO A 89 -18.59 -12.20 1.91
N GLN A 90 -19.25 -13.35 1.70
CA GLN A 90 -19.41 -14.01 0.39
C GLN A 90 -20.06 -13.09 -0.66
N VAL A 91 -20.77 -12.05 -0.24
CA VAL A 91 -21.29 -11.01 -1.15
C VAL A 91 -20.17 -10.39 -2.00
N LEU A 92 -18.91 -10.44 -1.52
CA LEU A 92 -17.73 -10.00 -2.23
C LEU A 92 -17.49 -10.74 -3.56
N MET A 93 -18.01 -11.95 -3.76
CA MET A 93 -17.91 -12.67 -5.04
C MET A 93 -18.55 -11.90 -6.22
N ARG A 94 -19.42 -10.94 -5.92
CA ARG A 94 -20.07 -10.06 -6.91
C ARG A 94 -19.31 -8.74 -7.13
N TYR A 95 -18.25 -8.49 -6.36
CA TYR A 95 -17.47 -7.28 -6.44
C TYR A 95 -16.57 -7.28 -7.68
N ALA A 96 -16.49 -6.13 -8.36
CA ALA A 96 -15.55 -5.88 -9.45
C ALA A 96 -15.52 -6.95 -10.57
N GLN A 97 -16.65 -7.62 -10.83
CA GLN A 97 -16.82 -8.49 -12.00
C GLN A 97 -16.51 -7.75 -13.32
N ARG A 98 -16.64 -6.42 -13.30
CA ARG A 98 -16.12 -5.51 -14.32
C ARG A 98 -14.85 -4.83 -13.79
N PRO A 99 -13.71 -4.91 -14.50
CA PRO A 99 -12.46 -4.25 -14.10
C PRO A 99 -12.58 -2.74 -13.85
N THR A 100 -13.57 -2.08 -14.47
CA THR A 100 -13.85 -0.65 -14.29
C THR A 100 -14.21 -0.28 -12.85
N THR A 101 -14.93 -1.14 -12.14
CA THR A 101 -15.37 -0.88 -10.76
C THR A 101 -14.18 -0.77 -9.80
N HIS A 102 -13.20 -1.67 -9.96
CA HIS A 102 -11.98 -1.65 -9.15
C HIS A 102 -11.18 -0.36 -9.38
N ARG A 103 -11.00 0.03 -10.65
CA ARG A 103 -10.29 1.26 -11.02
C ARG A 103 -11.00 2.50 -10.49
N GLU A 104 -12.32 2.55 -10.60
CA GLU A 104 -13.14 3.64 -10.04
C GLU A 104 -12.96 3.73 -8.52
N HIS A 105 -13.06 2.62 -7.79
CA HIS A 105 -12.89 2.62 -6.35
C HIS A 105 -11.47 3.02 -5.91
N THR A 106 -10.45 2.55 -6.63
CA THR A 106 -9.06 2.97 -6.42
C THR A 106 -8.91 4.48 -6.60
N PHE A 107 -9.51 5.02 -7.66
CA PHE A 107 -9.52 6.46 -7.93
C PHE A 107 -10.22 7.25 -6.81
N LEU A 108 -11.43 6.83 -6.41
CA LEU A 108 -12.21 7.49 -5.35
C LEU A 108 -11.47 7.49 -4.01
N ILE A 109 -10.80 6.38 -3.65
CA ILE A 109 -9.99 6.32 -2.43
C ILE A 109 -8.80 7.28 -2.51
N LYS A 110 -8.10 7.32 -3.65
CA LYS A 110 -6.97 8.24 -3.84
C LYS A 110 -7.38 9.69 -3.72
N GLU A 111 -8.50 10.06 -4.33
CA GLU A 111 -9.04 11.41 -4.27
C GLU A 111 -9.48 11.78 -2.85
N HIS A 112 -10.28 10.92 -2.20
CA HIS A 112 -10.87 11.22 -0.91
C HIS A 112 -9.86 11.23 0.26
N TYR A 113 -8.87 10.32 0.23
CA TYR A 113 -7.90 10.15 1.33
C TYR A 113 -6.52 10.73 1.04
N GLY A 114 -6.30 11.23 -0.18
CA GLY A 114 -5.08 11.92 -0.58
C GLY A 114 -3.92 11.00 -0.97
N TYR A 115 -4.16 9.75 -1.35
CA TYR A 115 -3.10 8.86 -1.84
C TYR A 115 -2.57 9.31 -3.19
N ARG A 116 -1.24 9.21 -3.38
CA ARG A 116 -0.53 9.67 -4.58
C ARG A 116 0.27 8.54 -5.20
N ASP A 117 0.31 8.50 -6.53
CA ASP A 117 1.18 7.55 -7.23
C ASP A 117 2.65 7.94 -7.07
N PHE A 118 3.51 6.96 -6.84
CA PHE A 118 4.96 7.17 -6.73
C PHE A 118 5.55 7.89 -7.95
N GLY A 119 5.10 7.53 -9.15
CA GLY A 119 5.57 8.13 -10.40
C GLY A 119 5.15 9.58 -10.62
N ARG A 120 4.20 10.10 -9.82
CA ARG A 120 3.71 11.47 -9.98
C ARG A 120 4.65 12.46 -9.29
N PHE A 121 5.06 13.51 -10.02
CA PHE A 121 5.82 14.62 -9.44
C PHE A 121 5.04 15.25 -8.26
N PRO A 122 5.67 15.61 -7.13
CA PRO A 122 7.12 15.60 -6.85
C PRO A 122 7.62 14.39 -6.05
N TRP A 123 6.85 13.30 -5.93
CA TRP A 123 7.07 12.30 -4.87
C TRP A 123 8.32 11.45 -5.06
N SER A 124 8.52 10.88 -6.24
CA SER A 124 9.75 10.14 -6.58
C SER A 124 11.01 11.01 -6.43
N PHE A 125 10.92 12.29 -6.83
CA PHE A 125 12.01 13.25 -6.67
C PHE A 125 12.31 13.56 -5.20
N ARG A 126 11.28 13.81 -4.39
CA ARG A 126 11.42 14.06 -2.95
C ARG A 126 12.07 12.88 -2.24
N LEU A 127 11.63 11.64 -2.52
CA LEU A 127 12.24 10.44 -1.98
C LEU A 127 13.71 10.33 -2.40
N LYS A 128 14.00 10.49 -3.70
CA LYS A 128 15.36 10.45 -4.23
C LYS A 128 16.28 11.46 -3.51
N ARG A 129 15.79 12.66 -3.23
CA ARG A 129 16.53 13.69 -2.46
C ARG A 129 16.83 13.25 -1.03
N GLN A 130 15.85 12.67 -0.34
CA GLN A 130 16.03 12.16 1.03
C GLN A 130 17.05 11.02 1.07
N LEU A 131 16.93 10.05 0.15
CA LEU A 131 17.87 8.94 0.04
C LEU A 131 19.28 9.42 -0.27
N PHE A 132 19.43 10.44 -1.13
CA PHE A 132 20.74 10.99 -1.47
C PHE A 132 21.40 11.65 -0.25
N ALA A 133 20.65 12.45 0.52
CA ALA A 133 21.18 13.07 1.74
C ALA A 133 21.67 12.02 2.75
N ARG A 134 20.93 10.92 2.93
CA ARG A 134 21.34 9.81 3.82
C ARG A 134 22.58 9.10 3.31
N ALA A 135 22.61 8.73 2.01
CA ALA A 135 23.74 8.06 1.39
C ALA A 135 25.02 8.92 1.39
N TRP A 136 24.88 10.25 1.35
CA TRP A 136 25.99 11.18 1.43
C TRP A 136 26.58 11.29 2.84
N LEU A 137 25.72 11.35 3.86
CA LEU A 137 26.12 11.52 5.26
C LEU A 137 26.56 10.21 5.92
N SER A 138 26.14 9.07 5.39
CA SER A 138 26.34 7.77 6.02
C SER A 138 26.42 6.64 4.98
N ASN A 139 27.28 5.67 5.23
CA ASN A 139 27.34 4.44 4.41
C ASN A 139 26.31 3.42 4.91
N GLU A 140 25.03 3.80 4.86
CA GLU A 140 23.93 2.94 5.27
C GLU A 140 23.83 1.68 4.41
N ARG A 141 23.48 0.55 5.05
CA ARG A 141 23.18 -0.69 4.34
C ARG A 141 21.95 -0.46 3.44
N PRO A 142 21.94 -0.96 2.20
CA PRO A 142 20.82 -0.73 1.28
C PRO A 142 19.47 -1.21 1.81
N GLY A 143 19.43 -2.27 2.63
CA GLY A 143 18.21 -2.71 3.32
C GLY A 143 17.63 -1.65 4.26
N LEU A 144 18.45 -0.96 5.05
CA LEU A 144 17.99 0.14 5.91
C LEU A 144 17.45 1.32 5.10
N MET A 145 18.07 1.61 3.95
CA MET A 145 17.56 2.63 3.03
C MET A 145 16.22 2.22 2.41
N PHE A 146 16.00 0.92 2.18
CA PHE A 146 14.73 0.38 1.68
C PHE A 146 13.62 0.45 2.74
N ASP A 147 13.92 0.09 3.98
CA ASP A 147 12.99 0.22 5.10
C ASP A 147 12.61 1.70 5.32
N PHE A 148 13.60 2.59 5.30
CA PHE A 148 13.39 4.03 5.35
C PHE A 148 12.50 4.52 4.19
N ALA A 149 12.81 4.11 2.96
CA ALA A 149 12.05 4.52 1.78
C ALA A 149 10.59 4.05 1.87
N THR A 150 10.37 2.82 2.28
CA THR A 150 9.04 2.24 2.48
C THR A 150 8.27 3.04 3.55
N ALA A 151 8.87 3.25 4.72
CA ALA A 151 8.26 4.04 5.80
C ALA A 151 7.95 5.48 5.36
N TRP A 152 8.86 6.12 4.63
CA TRP A 152 8.67 7.47 4.11
C TRP A 152 7.50 7.55 3.13
N LEU A 153 7.37 6.58 2.22
CA LEU A 153 6.26 6.52 1.27
C LEU A 153 4.92 6.36 1.99
N LEU A 154 4.83 5.43 2.95
CA LEU A 154 3.62 5.20 3.74
C LEU A 154 3.21 6.46 4.53
N GLN A 155 4.16 7.09 5.22
CA GLN A 155 3.92 8.31 6.00
C GLN A 155 3.41 9.48 5.14
N ASN A 156 3.84 9.55 3.88
CA ASN A 156 3.44 10.60 2.94
C ASN A 156 2.23 10.21 2.06
N LYS A 157 1.57 9.07 2.34
CA LYS A 157 0.48 8.49 1.53
C LYS A 157 0.84 8.34 0.04
N VAL A 158 2.10 8.01 -0.22
CA VAL A 158 2.57 7.67 -1.57
C VAL A 158 2.48 6.17 -1.73
N LEU A 159 1.77 5.72 -2.77
CA LEU A 159 1.59 4.30 -3.05
C LEU A 159 2.94 3.66 -3.32
N LEU A 160 3.16 2.49 -2.71
CA LEU A 160 4.40 1.74 -2.86
C LEU A 160 4.60 1.36 -4.34
N PRO A 161 5.73 1.74 -4.96
CA PRO A 161 6.11 1.18 -6.25
C PRO A 161 6.58 -0.26 -6.06
N GLY A 162 6.70 -1.05 -7.14
CA GLY A 162 7.24 -2.41 -7.04
C GLY A 162 8.62 -2.46 -6.37
N ALA A 163 8.90 -3.52 -5.62
CA ALA A 163 10.14 -3.66 -4.84
C ALA A 163 11.40 -3.42 -5.71
N THR A 164 11.41 -3.96 -6.93
CA THR A 164 12.51 -3.79 -7.90
C THR A 164 12.70 -2.34 -8.32
N THR A 165 11.63 -1.55 -8.44
CA THR A 165 11.70 -0.11 -8.70
C THR A 165 12.43 0.61 -7.57
N LEU A 166 12.12 0.25 -6.32
CA LEU A 166 12.74 0.87 -5.14
C LEU A 166 14.21 0.43 -4.97
N VAL A 167 14.52 -0.85 -5.20
CA VAL A 167 15.89 -1.39 -5.23
C VAL A 167 16.77 -0.67 -6.25
N ARG A 168 16.24 -0.47 -7.47
CA ARG A 168 16.93 0.28 -8.54
C ARG A 168 17.19 1.72 -8.12
N LEU A 169 16.16 2.41 -7.61
CA LEU A 169 16.31 3.79 -7.12
C LEU A 169 17.40 3.92 -6.05
N ILE A 170 17.42 3.03 -5.07
CA ILE A 170 18.40 3.06 -3.98
C ILE A 170 19.81 2.81 -4.52
N SER A 171 19.96 1.84 -5.42
CA SER A 171 21.24 1.53 -6.05
C SER A 171 21.79 2.72 -6.85
N GLU A 172 20.94 3.36 -7.67
CA GLU A 172 21.30 4.57 -8.43
C GLU A 172 21.73 5.72 -7.52
N VAL A 173 21.00 5.93 -6.41
CA VAL A 173 21.30 7.00 -5.45
C VAL A 173 22.63 6.76 -4.76
N ARG A 174 22.91 5.52 -4.34
CA ARG A 174 24.17 5.15 -3.69
C ARG A 174 25.36 5.31 -4.62
N GLU A 175 25.24 4.81 -5.86
CA GLU A 175 26.30 4.95 -6.86
C GLU A 175 26.59 6.44 -7.15
N ARG A 176 25.55 7.26 -7.26
CA ARG A 176 25.70 8.70 -7.49
C ARG A 176 26.33 9.44 -6.31
N ALA A 177 26.01 9.03 -5.07
CA ALA A 177 26.64 9.59 -3.87
C ALA A 177 28.13 9.24 -3.81
N GLN A 178 28.49 7.99 -4.11
CA GLN A 178 29.88 7.54 -4.14
C GLN A 178 30.72 8.24 -5.21
N LYS A 179 30.18 8.48 -6.42
CA LYS A 179 30.92 9.19 -7.50
C LYS A 179 31.18 10.67 -7.24
N ARG A 180 30.51 11.26 -6.24
CA ARG A 180 30.66 12.68 -5.90
C ARG A 180 31.60 12.91 -4.71
N LEU A 181 31.94 11.86 -3.98
CA LEU A 181 33.01 11.81 -2.98
C LEU A 181 34.35 11.67 -3.69
#